data_AF-A0A1G6BXH5-F1
#
_entry.id   AF-A0A1G6BXH5-F1
#
_cell.length_a   1.000
_cell.length_b   1.000
_cell.length_c   1.000
_cell.angle_alpha   90.00
_cell.angle_beta   90.00
_cell.angle_gamma   90.00
#
_symmetry.space_group_name_H-M   'P 1'
#
loop_
_entity.id
_entity.type
_entity.pdbx_description
1 polymer ?
#
loop_
_entity_poly.entity_id
_entity_poly.type
_entity_poly.pdbx_seq_one_letter_code
_entity_poly.pdbx_strand_id
1 'polypeptide(L)'
;MVMDIEIITQINAAKIDSRRWEKVYYDCLKIARAGKLATVVPYPINGYTIDVIADAMERDNKIQIVGDTFLGVNVKGFEIERDVTKYLPKNADKNADALVTEHLYSIFMNKKSKYDKIFTTCFGGQTNEKGPYIYLLAMACLISGEFPEAAAVYGDISYKQCLEACDIAEKAVGRKVRSPIQFECKILFEELQKQGYTDDELLGKYLVIYKGIRSEEFKKILKDNFSESQFISYFWRHRHEEIYDDIKIWLEMGLPLDGLCKLCKRIGNISAKELIELLILGKVDIKNKTKRDKNCIINISDPNVTANEDICVLRKSINAYIPLEDMKAVIKKHFPKDKTDEYFDDSVAGKGQLFDDQKNVEALYDFIQRTTKNVRKSKADISTPDELYKWKDSDTTIDEAALEEIIKMMKEFFRLGLYILDNENLIEPTDKEWYVVSLLKHNPPLSLYSALNLLLNLEDNDYCALYVGMLAANNGGQNMSPAGKAVLMNWKLYDHIIQLIGGCVGEKRY
;
A
#
# COMPACT_ATOMS: atom_id res chain seq x y z
N MET A 1 8.60 9.60 -1.74
CA MET A 1 8.81 8.20 -2.17
C MET A 1 7.46 7.52 -2.10
N VAL A 2 6.90 7.04 -3.21
CA VAL A 2 5.67 6.22 -3.17
C VAL A 2 6.10 4.87 -2.62
N MET A 3 5.46 4.38 -1.54
CA MET A 3 5.77 3.03 -1.08
C MET A 3 5.13 2.06 -2.05
N ASP A 4 5.92 1.14 -2.59
CA ASP A 4 5.38 0.00 -3.31
C ASP A 4 4.80 -0.96 -2.27
N ILE A 5 3.54 -1.36 -2.44
CA ILE A 5 2.91 -2.39 -1.59
C ILE A 5 3.25 -3.74 -2.21
N GLU A 6 4.05 -4.54 -1.52
CA GLU A 6 4.29 -5.93 -1.89
C GLU A 6 3.14 -6.84 -1.40
N ILE A 7 2.66 -7.71 -2.28
CA ILE A 7 1.70 -8.77 -1.94
C ILE A 7 2.25 -10.08 -2.48
N ILE A 8 2.52 -11.05 -1.62
CA ILE A 8 3.01 -12.37 -2.00
C ILE A 8 2.12 -13.45 -1.42
N THR A 9 1.70 -14.38 -2.27
CA THR A 9 1.01 -15.62 -1.91
C THR A 9 1.87 -16.80 -2.30
N GLN A 10 2.20 -17.64 -1.33
CA GLN A 10 2.92 -18.89 -1.53
C GLN A 10 2.08 -20.07 -1.08
N ILE A 11 2.20 -21.18 -1.81
CA ILE A 11 1.44 -22.41 -1.54
C ILE A 11 2.34 -23.63 -1.46
N ASN A 12 1.96 -24.56 -0.58
CA ASN A 12 2.37 -25.95 -0.65
C ASN A 12 1.39 -26.69 -1.57
N ALA A 13 1.68 -26.68 -2.87
CA ALA A 13 0.84 -27.27 -3.90
C ALA A 13 0.57 -28.77 -3.69
N ALA A 14 1.45 -29.50 -2.99
CA ALA A 14 1.26 -30.92 -2.71
C ALA A 14 0.10 -31.21 -1.74
N LYS A 15 -0.29 -30.23 -0.91
CA LYS A 15 -1.42 -30.33 0.04
C LYS A 15 -2.74 -29.82 -0.55
N ILE A 16 -2.75 -29.37 -1.81
CA ILE A 16 -3.93 -28.76 -2.45
C ILE A 16 -4.56 -29.72 -3.45
N ASP A 17 -5.83 -30.04 -3.26
CA ASP A 17 -6.62 -30.80 -4.22
C ASP A 17 -6.90 -29.97 -5.50
N SER A 18 -6.66 -30.54 -6.67
CA SER A 18 -6.79 -29.85 -7.95
C SER A 18 -8.20 -29.35 -8.24
N ARG A 19 -9.26 -30.06 -7.80
CA ARG A 19 -10.66 -29.63 -8.01
C ARG A 19 -10.99 -28.45 -7.10
N ARG A 20 -10.51 -28.48 -5.85
CA ARG A 20 -10.62 -27.34 -4.94
C ARG A 20 -9.88 -26.12 -5.50
N TRP A 21 -8.67 -26.31 -6.01
CA TRP A 21 -7.89 -25.23 -6.64
C TRP A 21 -8.62 -24.60 -7.82
N GLU A 22 -9.16 -25.42 -8.72
CA GLU A 22 -9.89 -24.94 -9.89
C GLU A 22 -11.08 -24.05 -9.50
N LYS A 23 -11.80 -24.40 -8.42
CA LYS A 23 -12.86 -23.54 -7.88
C LYS A 23 -12.32 -22.19 -7.41
N VAL A 24 -11.20 -22.18 -6.68
CA VAL A 24 -10.54 -20.95 -6.22
C VAL A 24 -10.04 -20.11 -7.38
N TYR A 25 -9.48 -20.73 -8.41
CA TYR A 25 -9.07 -20.08 -9.65
C TYR A 25 -10.24 -19.34 -10.32
N TYR A 26 -11.41 -19.97 -10.43
CA TYR A 26 -12.60 -19.31 -10.97
C TYR A 26 -13.17 -18.21 -10.07
N ASP A 27 -13.09 -18.39 -8.76
CA ASP A 27 -13.47 -17.34 -7.80
C ASP A 27 -12.50 -16.13 -7.90
N CYS A 28 -11.20 -16.36 -8.15
CA CYS A 28 -10.22 -15.33 -8.48
C CYS A 28 -10.58 -14.56 -9.76
N LEU A 29 -11.08 -15.23 -10.81
CA LEU A 29 -11.60 -14.54 -12.01
C LEU A 29 -12.79 -13.63 -11.70
N LYS A 30 -13.68 -14.02 -10.78
CA LYS A 30 -14.80 -13.16 -10.35
C LYS A 30 -14.30 -11.90 -9.67
N ILE A 31 -13.30 -12.03 -8.78
CA ILE A 31 -12.67 -10.89 -8.12
C ILE A 31 -11.98 -9.99 -9.16
N ALA A 32 -11.27 -10.58 -10.12
CA ALA A 32 -10.62 -9.83 -11.19
C ALA A 32 -11.62 -9.00 -12.02
N ARG A 33 -12.77 -9.58 -12.35
CA ARG A 33 -13.87 -8.87 -13.03
C ARG A 33 -14.47 -7.76 -12.17
N ALA A 34 -14.70 -8.02 -10.89
CA ALA A 34 -15.23 -7.02 -9.96
C ALA A 34 -14.29 -5.82 -9.81
N GLY A 35 -12.98 -6.07 -9.81
CA GLY A 35 -11.95 -5.04 -9.75
C GLY A 35 -11.62 -4.37 -11.08
N LYS A 36 -12.27 -4.76 -12.18
CA LYS A 36 -11.89 -4.35 -13.54
C LYS A 36 -10.39 -4.52 -13.79
N LEU A 37 -9.83 -5.62 -13.31
CA LEU A 37 -8.41 -5.91 -13.48
C LEU A 37 -8.11 -6.12 -14.96
N ALA A 38 -6.91 -5.76 -15.39
CA ALA A 38 -6.50 -5.74 -16.77
C ALA A 38 -5.52 -6.88 -17.10
N THR A 39 -5.62 -7.38 -18.32
CA THR A 39 -4.60 -8.17 -19.00
C THR A 39 -4.16 -7.48 -20.28
N VAL A 40 -3.08 -7.95 -20.90
CA VAL A 40 -2.61 -7.45 -22.20
C VAL A 40 -2.99 -8.44 -23.29
N VAL A 41 -3.48 -7.90 -24.40
CA VAL A 41 -3.91 -8.70 -25.54
C VAL A 41 -3.27 -8.14 -26.81
N PRO A 42 -2.65 -8.98 -27.66
CA PRO A 42 -2.19 -8.51 -28.95
C PRO A 42 -3.40 -8.22 -29.83
N TYR A 43 -3.43 -7.04 -30.44
CA TYR A 43 -4.51 -6.60 -31.30
C TYR A 43 -3.94 -6.05 -32.63
N PRO A 44 -4.41 -6.54 -33.79
CA PRO A 44 -3.94 -6.05 -35.08
C PRO A 44 -4.63 -4.73 -35.44
N ILE A 45 -3.86 -3.68 -35.73
CA ILE A 45 -4.34 -2.40 -36.26
C ILE A 45 -3.44 -1.95 -37.41
N ASN A 46 -4.03 -1.69 -38.58
CA ASN A 46 -3.33 -1.18 -39.77
C ASN A 46 -2.04 -1.94 -40.14
N GLY A 47 -2.04 -3.27 -40.03
CA GLY A 47 -0.89 -4.13 -40.33
C GLY A 47 0.13 -4.27 -39.19
N TYR A 48 -0.04 -3.55 -38.09
CA TYR A 48 0.78 -3.69 -36.88
C TYR A 48 0.05 -4.54 -35.82
N THR A 49 0.80 -5.28 -35.01
CA THR A 49 0.28 -5.88 -33.78
C THR A 49 0.68 -4.98 -32.62
N ILE A 50 -0.29 -4.47 -31.88
CA ILE A 50 -0.08 -3.66 -30.68
C ILE A 50 -0.68 -4.35 -29.45
N ASP A 51 -0.07 -4.14 -28.30
CA ASP A 51 -0.54 -4.65 -27.02
C ASP A 51 -1.58 -3.69 -26.43
N VAL A 52 -2.82 -4.16 -26.28
CA VAL A 52 -3.92 -3.35 -25.72
C VAL A 52 -4.41 -3.91 -24.40
N ILE A 53 -4.95 -3.03 -23.54
CA ILE A 53 -5.60 -3.47 -22.31
C ILE A 53 -6.95 -4.10 -22.64
N ALA A 54 -7.18 -5.28 -22.07
CA ALA A 54 -8.50 -5.87 -21.98
C ALA A 54 -8.81 -6.28 -20.53
N ASP A 55 -10.08 -6.52 -20.23
CA ASP A 55 -10.47 -7.09 -18.96
C ASP A 55 -9.77 -8.43 -18.72
N ALA A 56 -9.31 -8.64 -17.49
CA ALA A 56 -8.62 -9.85 -17.09
C ALA A 56 -9.52 -11.07 -17.33
N MET A 57 -8.97 -12.03 -18.06
CA MET A 57 -9.63 -13.27 -18.47
C MET A 57 -8.62 -14.41 -18.45
N GLU A 58 -9.12 -15.64 -18.46
CA GLU A 58 -8.28 -16.82 -18.64
C GLU A 58 -7.69 -16.84 -20.06
N ARG A 59 -6.38 -17.03 -20.14
CA ARG A 59 -5.61 -17.25 -21.39
C ARG A 59 -4.52 -18.26 -21.12
N ASP A 60 -4.31 -19.21 -22.02
CA ASP A 60 -3.29 -20.25 -21.87
C ASP A 60 -3.33 -20.98 -20.51
N ASN A 61 -4.54 -21.20 -19.99
CA ASN A 61 -4.81 -21.78 -18.66
C ASN A 61 -4.24 -20.97 -17.48
N LYS A 62 -4.09 -19.64 -17.63
CA LYS A 62 -3.64 -18.73 -16.58
C LYS A 62 -4.43 -17.42 -16.57
N ILE A 63 -4.46 -16.76 -15.42
CA ILE A 63 -4.92 -15.37 -15.29
C ILE A 63 -3.66 -14.54 -15.12
N GLN A 64 -3.44 -13.60 -16.04
CA GLN A 64 -2.34 -12.65 -15.93
C GLN A 64 -2.92 -11.26 -15.73
N ILE A 65 -2.51 -10.61 -14.64
CA ILE A 65 -2.94 -9.26 -14.28
C ILE A 65 -1.77 -8.32 -14.42
N VAL A 66 -1.92 -7.33 -15.29
CA VAL A 66 -0.92 -6.29 -15.54
C VAL A 66 -1.33 -4.94 -14.97
N GLY A 67 -2.55 -4.82 -14.49
CA GLY A 67 -3.08 -3.55 -13.99
C GLY A 67 -4.59 -3.56 -13.82
N ASP A 68 -5.22 -2.41 -14.10
CA ASP A 68 -6.67 -2.26 -14.15
C ASP A 68 -7.12 -1.49 -15.39
N THR A 69 -8.30 -1.83 -15.92
CA THR A 69 -8.86 -1.22 -17.14
C THR A 69 -9.46 0.16 -16.89
N PHE A 70 -9.49 0.61 -15.62
CA PHE A 70 -10.18 1.82 -15.21
C PHE A 70 -9.24 3.02 -15.03
N LEU A 71 -8.21 2.89 -14.21
CA LEU A 71 -7.19 3.89 -13.91
C LEU A 71 -5.92 3.70 -14.75
N GLY A 72 -5.76 2.57 -15.44
CA GLY A 72 -4.54 2.24 -16.18
C GLY A 72 -3.32 2.17 -15.26
N VAL A 73 -3.50 1.70 -14.02
CA VAL A 73 -2.38 1.50 -13.10
C VAL A 73 -1.77 0.14 -13.37
N ASN A 74 -0.47 0.14 -13.65
CA ASN A 74 0.28 -1.09 -13.88
C ASN A 74 0.64 -1.78 -12.57
N VAL A 75 0.65 -3.11 -12.59
CA VAL A 75 1.18 -3.97 -11.53
C VAL A 75 2.13 -5.00 -12.14
N LYS A 76 3.03 -5.55 -11.34
CA LYS A 76 4.01 -6.55 -11.78
C LYS A 76 3.92 -7.80 -10.92
N GLY A 77 4.10 -8.96 -11.54
CA GLY A 77 4.21 -10.25 -10.84
C GLY A 77 2.88 -10.98 -10.56
N PHE A 78 1.74 -10.44 -10.99
CA PHE A 78 0.45 -11.05 -10.70
C PHE A 78 0.00 -12.01 -11.81
N GLU A 79 0.33 -13.28 -11.63
CA GLU A 79 -0.10 -14.38 -12.49
C GLU A 79 -0.57 -15.55 -11.63
N ILE A 80 -1.63 -16.25 -12.06
CA ILE A 80 -2.10 -17.48 -11.43
C ILE A 80 -2.42 -18.54 -12.48
N GLU A 81 -1.90 -19.74 -12.28
CA GLU A 81 -2.05 -20.92 -13.12
C GLU A 81 -3.30 -21.71 -12.70
N ARG A 82 -4.05 -22.19 -13.69
CA ARG A 82 -5.22 -23.04 -13.44
C ARG A 82 -4.84 -24.41 -12.92
N ASP A 83 -3.70 -24.94 -13.35
CA ASP A 83 -3.17 -26.21 -12.88
C ASP A 83 -2.23 -26.00 -11.68
N VAL A 84 -2.70 -26.36 -10.48
CA VAL A 84 -1.93 -26.25 -9.24
C VAL A 84 -0.62 -27.04 -9.28
N THR A 85 -0.54 -28.09 -10.11
CA THR A 85 0.65 -28.94 -10.19
C THR A 85 1.85 -28.22 -10.80
N LYS A 86 1.64 -27.12 -11.54
CA LYS A 86 2.71 -26.23 -12.02
C LYS A 86 3.48 -25.56 -10.88
N TYR A 87 2.88 -25.46 -9.69
CA TYR A 87 3.53 -24.94 -8.50
C TYR A 87 4.18 -26.02 -7.64
N LEU A 88 4.23 -27.29 -8.11
CA LEU A 88 4.97 -28.33 -7.41
C LEU A 88 6.47 -28.14 -7.62
N PRO A 89 7.26 -28.01 -6.54
CA PRO A 89 8.71 -28.03 -6.63
C PRO A 89 9.18 -29.34 -7.28
N LYS A 90 10.19 -29.27 -8.16
CA LYS A 90 10.73 -30.44 -8.89
C LYS A 90 11.16 -31.61 -7.98
N ASN A 91 11.50 -31.33 -6.72
CA ASN A 91 11.92 -32.30 -5.71
C ASN A 91 11.04 -32.27 -4.45
N ALA A 92 9.75 -31.91 -4.58
CA ALA A 92 8.86 -31.79 -3.44
C ALA A 92 8.54 -33.16 -2.82
N ASP A 93 8.86 -33.31 -1.54
CA ASP A 93 8.33 -34.40 -0.74
C ASP A 93 6.85 -34.12 -0.44
N LYS A 94 5.95 -34.88 -1.08
CA LYS A 94 4.50 -34.76 -0.90
C LYS A 94 4.05 -35.05 0.53
N ASN A 95 4.88 -35.71 1.32
CA ASN A 95 4.61 -36.07 2.71
C ASN A 95 5.32 -35.14 3.72
N ALA A 96 6.05 -34.13 3.25
CA ALA A 96 6.72 -33.20 4.15
C ALA A 96 5.68 -32.40 4.94
N ASP A 97 5.71 -32.55 6.26
CA ASP A 97 4.86 -31.80 7.16
C ASP A 97 5.37 -30.35 7.27
N ALA A 98 4.99 -29.55 6.27
CA ALA A 98 5.25 -28.13 6.24
C ALA A 98 4.02 -27.39 6.77
N LEU A 99 4.19 -26.78 7.94
CA LEU A 99 3.20 -25.94 8.61
C LEU A 99 3.27 -24.53 8.04
N VAL A 100 2.13 -23.87 7.85
CA VAL A 100 2.07 -22.47 7.36
C VAL A 100 2.64 -21.51 8.42
N THR A 101 2.44 -21.79 9.71
CA THR A 101 2.88 -20.97 10.86
C THR A 101 4.41 -20.90 11.00
N GLU A 102 5.10 -22.02 11.23
CA GLU A 102 6.03 -22.53 10.22
C GLU A 102 6.77 -21.53 9.35
N HIS A 103 6.29 -21.55 8.11
CA HIS A 103 6.79 -20.80 6.99
C HIS A 103 6.71 -19.28 7.22
N LEU A 104 5.58 -18.80 7.75
CA LEU A 104 5.39 -17.38 8.08
C LEU A 104 6.40 -16.90 9.13
N TYR A 105 6.70 -17.71 10.14
CA TYR A 105 7.71 -17.39 11.14
C TYR A 105 9.10 -17.21 10.49
N SER A 106 9.50 -18.12 9.59
CA SER A 106 10.77 -17.97 8.86
C SER A 106 10.81 -16.72 7.98
N ILE A 107 9.71 -16.42 7.27
CA ILE A 107 9.60 -15.22 6.42
C ILE A 107 9.77 -13.95 7.26
N PHE A 108 9.00 -13.81 8.34
CA PHE A 108 9.02 -12.59 9.16
C PHE A 108 10.29 -12.43 9.99
N MET A 109 11.00 -13.53 10.27
CA MET A 109 12.33 -13.47 10.88
C MET A 109 13.46 -13.28 9.86
N ASN A 110 13.14 -13.23 8.57
CA ASN A 110 14.12 -13.23 7.47
C ASN A 110 15.15 -14.36 7.60
N LYS A 111 14.67 -15.57 7.92
CA LYS A 111 15.49 -16.78 8.09
C LYS A 111 15.20 -17.76 6.98
N LYS A 112 16.26 -18.41 6.47
CA LYS A 112 16.10 -19.56 5.57
C LYS A 112 15.31 -20.66 6.27
N SER A 113 14.25 -21.10 5.62
CA SER A 113 13.42 -22.19 6.09
C SER A 113 13.75 -23.47 5.34
N LYS A 114 13.67 -24.61 6.04
CA LYS A 114 13.60 -25.90 5.35
C LYS A 114 12.34 -25.99 4.46
N TYR A 115 11.33 -25.17 4.74
CA TYR A 115 10.07 -25.11 4.00
C TYR A 115 10.11 -24.21 2.75
N ASP A 116 11.18 -23.43 2.53
CA ASP A 116 11.33 -22.56 1.34
C ASP A 116 11.33 -23.36 0.02
N LYS A 117 11.71 -24.64 0.09
CA LYS A 117 11.68 -25.56 -1.06
C LYS A 117 10.31 -26.21 -1.29
N ILE A 118 9.35 -25.99 -0.38
CA ILE A 118 8.03 -26.60 -0.38
C ILE A 118 6.97 -25.56 -0.75
N PHE A 119 7.07 -24.36 -0.18
CA PHE A 119 6.19 -23.24 -0.51
C PHE A 119 6.68 -22.51 -1.77
N THR A 120 5.86 -22.51 -2.82
CA THR A 120 6.15 -21.84 -4.09
C THR A 120 5.25 -20.64 -4.25
N THR A 121 5.79 -19.51 -4.70
CA THR A 121 4.99 -18.33 -5.04
C THR A 121 4.00 -18.66 -6.16
N CYS A 122 2.71 -18.59 -5.86
CA CYS A 122 1.65 -18.84 -6.83
C CYS A 122 1.00 -17.56 -7.36
N PHE A 123 1.11 -16.46 -6.63
CA PHE A 123 0.51 -15.19 -6.98
C PHE A 123 1.16 -14.08 -6.16
N GLY A 124 1.69 -13.03 -6.80
CA GLY A 124 2.19 -11.88 -6.05
C GLY A 124 3.31 -11.09 -6.70
N GLY A 125 3.42 -9.84 -6.29
CA GLY A 125 4.45 -8.90 -6.69
C GLY A 125 4.22 -7.53 -6.10
N GLN A 126 4.74 -6.51 -6.77
CA GLN A 126 4.68 -5.12 -6.31
C GLN A 126 3.53 -4.37 -6.97
N THR A 127 2.84 -3.57 -6.15
CA THR A 127 1.79 -2.66 -6.58
C THR A 127 2.15 -1.25 -6.16
N ASN A 128 1.83 -0.25 -6.98
CA ASN A 128 1.94 1.14 -6.54
C ASN A 128 0.75 1.41 -5.60
N GLU A 129 0.96 2.08 -4.46
CA GLU A 129 -0.03 2.38 -3.39
C GLU A 129 -1.41 2.88 -3.88
N LYS A 130 -1.50 3.42 -5.09
CA LYS A 130 -2.73 3.83 -5.76
C LYS A 130 -3.00 2.91 -6.95
N GLY A 131 -4.00 2.03 -6.86
CA GLY A 131 -4.36 1.12 -7.94
C GLY A 131 -5.20 -0.08 -7.53
N PRO A 132 -5.27 -1.14 -8.37
CA PRO A 132 -6.05 -2.36 -8.14
C PRO A 132 -5.59 -3.23 -6.95
N TYR A 133 -4.63 -2.75 -6.15
CA TYR A 133 -3.96 -3.51 -5.09
C TYR A 133 -4.96 -4.22 -4.15
N ILE A 134 -6.09 -3.57 -3.84
CA ILE A 134 -7.05 -4.14 -2.90
C ILE A 134 -7.78 -5.36 -3.48
N TYR A 135 -7.99 -5.40 -4.79
CA TYR A 135 -8.56 -6.57 -5.49
C TYR A 135 -7.52 -7.68 -5.67
N LEU A 136 -6.25 -7.32 -5.86
CA LEU A 136 -5.14 -8.29 -5.86
C LEU A 136 -4.99 -8.93 -4.48
N LEU A 137 -5.02 -8.11 -3.41
CA LEU A 137 -5.04 -8.60 -2.05
C LEU A 137 -6.28 -9.46 -1.77
N ALA A 138 -7.44 -9.10 -2.32
CA ALA A 138 -8.66 -9.92 -2.20
C ALA A 138 -8.48 -11.32 -2.80
N MET A 139 -7.81 -11.44 -3.94
CA MET A 139 -7.45 -12.74 -4.53
C MET A 139 -6.48 -13.52 -3.63
N ALA A 140 -5.45 -12.85 -3.09
CA ALA A 140 -4.51 -13.47 -2.14
C ALA A 140 -5.22 -13.98 -0.87
N CYS A 141 -6.07 -13.14 -0.26
CA CYS A 141 -6.88 -13.50 0.91
C CYS A 141 -7.83 -14.66 0.60
N LEU A 142 -8.47 -14.71 -0.57
CA LEU A 142 -9.28 -15.83 -1.00
C LEU A 142 -8.46 -17.13 -1.05
N ILE A 143 -7.27 -17.11 -1.66
CA ILE A 143 -6.41 -18.30 -1.74
C ILE A 143 -6.02 -18.79 -0.34
N SER A 144 -5.56 -17.90 0.55
CA SER A 144 -5.19 -18.27 1.92
C SER A 144 -6.36 -18.73 2.77
N GLY A 145 -7.53 -18.09 2.63
CA GLY A 145 -8.74 -18.45 3.36
C GLY A 145 -9.29 -19.82 2.97
N GLU A 146 -9.10 -20.24 1.72
CA GLU A 146 -9.54 -21.55 1.21
C GLU A 146 -8.56 -22.68 1.51
N PHE A 147 -7.28 -22.35 1.72
CA PHE A 147 -6.21 -23.31 2.01
C PHE A 147 -5.36 -22.87 3.23
N PRO A 148 -5.95 -22.65 4.41
CA PRO A 148 -5.22 -22.14 5.58
C PRO A 148 -4.07 -23.05 6.04
N GLU A 149 -4.12 -24.35 5.70
CA GLU A 149 -3.10 -25.36 5.97
C GLU A 149 -1.96 -25.41 4.94
N ALA A 150 -2.12 -24.74 3.79
CA ALA A 150 -1.23 -24.88 2.65
C ALA A 150 -0.88 -23.55 1.97
N ALA A 151 -1.47 -22.42 2.34
CA ALA A 151 -1.27 -21.13 1.69
C ALA A 151 -0.92 -20.03 2.70
N ALA A 152 0.18 -19.33 2.42
CA ALA A 152 0.67 -18.19 3.18
C ALA A 152 0.54 -16.92 2.32
N VAL A 153 0.05 -15.84 2.91
CA VAL A 153 0.03 -14.50 2.30
C VAL A 153 0.84 -13.57 3.16
N TYR A 154 1.71 -12.75 2.57
CA TYR A 154 2.55 -11.78 3.28
C TYR A 154 2.98 -10.65 2.33
N GLY A 155 3.74 -9.69 2.86
CA GLY A 155 4.15 -8.45 2.19
C GLY A 155 3.74 -7.23 3.01
N ASP A 156 3.61 -6.07 2.37
CA ASP A 156 3.27 -4.78 2.99
C ASP A 156 1.77 -4.64 3.24
N ILE A 157 1.20 -5.61 3.94
CA ILE A 157 -0.25 -5.75 4.12
C ILE A 157 -0.64 -5.37 5.55
N SER A 158 -1.41 -4.30 5.70
CA SER A 158 -2.03 -3.96 6.99
C SER A 158 -3.28 -4.80 7.26
N TYR A 159 -3.61 -4.98 8.55
CA TYR A 159 -4.87 -5.63 8.97
C TYR A 159 -6.11 -4.99 8.33
N LYS A 160 -6.13 -3.66 8.21
CA LYS A 160 -7.28 -2.95 7.62
C LYS A 160 -7.43 -3.26 6.14
N GLN A 161 -6.33 -3.27 5.38
CA GLN A 161 -6.35 -3.65 3.97
C GLN A 161 -6.79 -5.10 3.81
N CYS A 162 -6.36 -6.00 4.69
CA CYS A 162 -6.79 -7.40 4.69
C CYS A 162 -8.32 -7.54 4.90
N LEU A 163 -8.89 -6.83 5.88
CA LEU A 163 -10.35 -6.86 6.11
C LEU A 163 -11.12 -6.35 4.89
N GLU A 164 -10.71 -5.21 4.34
CA GLU A 164 -11.34 -4.63 3.15
C GLU A 164 -11.23 -5.56 1.94
N ALA A 165 -10.08 -6.21 1.76
CA ALA A 165 -9.87 -7.21 0.72
C ALA A 165 -10.76 -8.45 0.91
N CYS A 166 -10.92 -8.95 2.14
CA CYS A 166 -11.84 -10.04 2.43
C CYS A 166 -13.28 -9.64 2.10
N ASP A 167 -13.74 -8.46 2.52
CA ASP A 167 -15.09 -7.95 2.21
C ASP A 167 -15.35 -7.85 0.69
N ILE A 168 -14.34 -7.43 -0.08
CA ILE A 168 -14.40 -7.37 -1.55
C ILE A 168 -14.50 -8.79 -2.13
N ALA A 169 -13.66 -9.71 -1.66
CA ALA A 169 -13.70 -11.10 -2.10
C ALA A 169 -15.07 -11.71 -1.83
N GLU A 170 -15.62 -11.53 -0.62
CA GLU A 170 -16.93 -12.03 -0.21
C GLU A 170 -18.05 -11.56 -1.13
N LYS A 171 -18.07 -10.27 -1.46
CA LYS A 171 -19.06 -9.70 -2.38
C LYS A 171 -18.93 -10.27 -3.78
N ALA A 172 -17.71 -10.47 -4.27
CA ALA A 172 -17.47 -11.00 -5.61
C ALA A 172 -17.80 -12.50 -5.73
N VAL A 173 -17.51 -13.29 -4.71
CA VAL A 173 -17.68 -14.75 -4.73
C VAL A 173 -19.02 -15.23 -4.15
N GLY A 174 -19.73 -14.37 -3.43
CA GLY A 174 -21.05 -14.66 -2.84
C GLY A 174 -21.03 -15.54 -1.60
N ARG A 175 -19.89 -15.62 -0.90
CA ARG A 175 -19.69 -16.45 0.29
C ARG A 175 -18.59 -15.86 1.18
N LYS A 176 -18.60 -16.22 2.47
CA LYS A 176 -17.62 -15.76 3.46
C LYS A 176 -16.19 -16.14 3.05
N VAL A 177 -15.25 -15.21 3.18
CA VAL A 177 -13.81 -15.38 2.91
C VAL A 177 -13.07 -15.11 4.21
N ARG A 178 -12.29 -16.10 4.66
CA ARG A 178 -11.54 -15.98 5.91
C ARG A 178 -10.30 -15.12 5.70
N SER A 179 -9.93 -14.34 6.72
CA SER A 179 -8.65 -13.65 6.71
C SER A 179 -7.50 -14.66 6.85
N PRO A 180 -6.31 -14.36 6.29
CA PRO A 180 -5.10 -15.12 6.54
C PRO A 180 -4.80 -15.26 8.03
N ILE A 181 -4.23 -16.40 8.42
CA ILE A 181 -4.08 -16.80 9.83
C ILE A 181 -3.31 -15.79 10.69
N GLN A 182 -2.34 -15.06 10.13
CA GLN A 182 -1.58 -14.04 10.85
C GLN A 182 -2.42 -12.85 11.34
N PHE A 183 -3.63 -12.67 10.79
CA PHE A 183 -4.56 -11.62 11.20
C PHE A 183 -5.65 -12.14 12.16
N GLU A 184 -5.73 -13.46 12.38
CA GLU A 184 -6.75 -14.13 13.20
C GLU A 184 -6.21 -14.42 14.60
N CYS A 185 -6.48 -13.51 15.54
CA CYS A 185 -5.86 -13.49 16.88
C CYS A 185 -5.96 -14.83 17.63
N LYS A 186 -7.18 -15.30 17.88
CA LYS A 186 -7.43 -16.53 18.64
C LYS A 186 -7.04 -17.78 17.86
N ILE A 187 -7.34 -17.82 16.56
CA ILE A 187 -7.09 -18.99 15.71
C ILE A 187 -5.59 -19.25 15.59
N LEU A 188 -4.77 -18.20 15.39
CA LEU A 188 -3.32 -18.34 15.34
C LEU A 188 -2.76 -18.90 16.65
N PHE A 189 -3.23 -18.40 17.79
CA PHE A 189 -2.78 -18.87 19.09
C PHE A 189 -3.11 -20.35 19.32
N GLU A 190 -4.37 -20.74 19.07
CA GLU A 190 -4.82 -22.14 19.18
C GLU A 190 -4.07 -23.07 18.22
N GLU A 191 -3.73 -22.59 17.02
CA GLU A 191 -3.00 -23.36 16.02
C GLU A 191 -1.55 -23.62 16.45
N LEU A 192 -0.87 -22.61 16.99
CA LEU A 192 0.48 -22.78 17.55
C LEU A 192 0.48 -23.74 18.75
N GLN A 193 -0.57 -23.72 19.58
CA GLN A 193 -0.72 -24.68 20.68
C GLN A 193 -0.93 -26.12 20.17
N LYS A 194 -1.76 -26.31 19.14
CA LYS A 194 -1.97 -27.64 18.53
C LYS A 194 -0.69 -28.23 17.94
N GLN A 195 0.22 -27.37 17.49
CA GLN A 195 1.54 -27.75 17.00
C GLN A 195 2.53 -28.12 18.12
N GLY A 196 2.13 -27.99 19.38
CA GLY A 196 2.90 -28.41 20.55
C GLY A 196 3.82 -27.34 21.13
N TYR A 197 3.74 -26.09 20.67
CA TYR A 197 4.54 -25.01 21.22
C TYR A 197 4.06 -24.59 22.61
N THR A 198 5.00 -24.41 23.54
CA THR A 198 4.74 -23.94 24.90
C THR A 198 5.66 -22.79 25.30
N ASP A 199 5.30 -22.11 26.38
CA ASP A 199 6.14 -21.12 27.07
C ASP A 199 6.76 -20.05 26.15
N ASP A 200 8.07 -19.87 26.22
CA ASP A 200 8.83 -18.87 25.47
C ASP A 200 8.78 -19.06 23.96
N GLU A 201 8.71 -20.31 23.49
CA GLU A 201 8.64 -20.61 22.07
C GLU A 201 7.29 -20.21 21.49
N LEU A 202 6.20 -20.55 22.20
CA LEU A 202 4.85 -20.12 21.83
C LEU A 202 4.74 -18.60 21.81
N LEU A 203 5.27 -17.91 22.83
CA LEU A 203 5.29 -16.44 22.89
C LEU A 203 6.03 -15.86 21.68
N GLY A 204 7.25 -16.36 21.43
CA GLY A 204 8.10 -15.85 20.36
C GLY A 204 7.47 -16.04 18.98
N LYS A 205 6.90 -17.21 18.71
CA LYS A 205 6.21 -17.48 17.44
C LYS A 205 4.95 -16.63 17.28
N TYR A 206 4.14 -16.53 18.33
CA TYR A 206 2.91 -15.75 18.29
C TYR A 206 3.16 -14.26 18.01
N LEU A 207 4.13 -13.64 18.70
CA LEU A 207 4.44 -12.22 18.51
C LEU A 207 5.07 -11.90 17.15
N VAL A 208 5.82 -12.85 16.58
CA VAL A 208 6.42 -12.69 15.25
C VAL A 208 5.36 -12.83 14.15
N ILE A 209 4.52 -13.87 14.25
CA ILE A 209 3.54 -14.20 13.22
C ILE A 209 2.35 -13.24 13.26
N TYR A 210 1.85 -12.86 14.43
CA TYR A 210 0.64 -12.04 14.52
C TYR A 210 0.82 -10.63 13.95
N LYS A 211 0.09 -10.31 12.87
CA LYS A 211 0.06 -8.99 12.19
C LYS A 211 -1.28 -8.28 12.32
N GLY A 212 -2.20 -8.81 13.13
CA GLY A 212 -3.51 -8.20 13.40
C GLY A 212 -3.46 -7.00 14.35
N ILE A 213 -4.64 -6.48 14.68
CA ILE A 213 -4.76 -5.39 15.66
C ILE A 213 -4.49 -5.88 17.08
N ARG A 214 -3.76 -5.09 17.88
CA ARG A 214 -3.56 -5.35 19.32
C ARG A 214 -4.83 -5.02 20.12
N SER A 215 -5.90 -5.76 19.83
CA SER A 215 -7.23 -5.65 20.44
C SER A 215 -7.23 -6.05 21.91
N GLU A 216 -8.34 -5.83 22.62
CA GLU A 216 -8.49 -6.34 23.98
C GLU A 216 -8.44 -7.88 24.04
N GLU A 217 -8.88 -8.57 22.99
CA GLU A 217 -8.72 -10.04 22.88
C GLU A 217 -7.24 -10.44 22.81
N PHE A 218 -6.45 -9.74 21.99
CA PHE A 218 -5.01 -9.96 21.90
C PHE A 218 -4.33 -9.76 23.26
N LYS A 219 -4.62 -8.66 23.95
CA LYS A 219 -4.07 -8.36 25.27
C LYS A 219 -4.49 -9.42 26.30
N LYS A 220 -5.74 -9.89 26.24
CA LYS A 220 -6.24 -10.95 27.10
C LYS A 220 -5.49 -12.27 26.87
N ILE A 221 -5.28 -12.69 25.62
CA ILE A 221 -4.48 -13.87 25.29
C ILE A 221 -3.08 -13.76 25.89
N LEU A 222 -2.45 -12.59 25.76
CA LEU A 222 -1.12 -12.37 26.33
C LEU A 222 -1.09 -12.50 27.85
N LYS A 223 -2.03 -11.84 28.53
CA LYS A 223 -2.11 -11.81 30.00
C LYS A 223 -2.47 -13.18 30.60
N ASP A 224 -3.35 -13.91 29.94
CA ASP A 224 -3.87 -15.19 30.46
C ASP A 224 -2.87 -16.34 30.27
N ASN A 225 -1.92 -16.21 29.33
CA ASN A 225 -1.03 -17.32 28.93
C ASN A 225 0.47 -17.07 29.19
N PHE A 226 0.91 -15.84 29.44
CA PHE A 226 2.33 -15.54 29.61
C PHE A 226 2.61 -14.64 30.82
N SER A 227 3.75 -14.88 31.45
CA SER A 227 4.23 -14.09 32.59
C SER A 227 5.04 -12.86 32.15
N GLU A 228 5.08 -11.83 33.00
CA GLU A 228 5.88 -10.62 32.74
C GLU A 228 7.36 -10.93 32.48
N SER A 229 7.93 -11.91 33.19
CA SER A 229 9.33 -12.35 33.00
C SER A 229 9.63 -12.91 31.61
N GLN A 230 8.63 -13.53 30.96
CA GLN A 230 8.78 -14.04 29.59
C GLN A 230 8.85 -12.88 28.60
N PHE A 231 8.01 -11.85 28.77
CA PHE A 231 8.12 -10.64 27.95
C PHE A 231 9.46 -9.94 28.13
N ILE A 232 9.93 -9.74 29.37
CA ILE A 232 11.26 -9.15 29.63
C ILE A 232 12.36 -9.94 28.91
N SER A 233 12.31 -11.28 28.98
CA SER A 233 13.30 -12.16 28.34
C SER A 233 13.17 -12.20 26.81
N TYR A 234 11.96 -12.04 26.27
CA TYR A 234 11.72 -11.94 24.84
C TYR A 234 12.33 -10.66 24.27
N PHE A 235 11.96 -9.50 24.82
CA PHE A 235 12.47 -8.20 24.36
C PHE A 235 13.97 -8.08 24.59
N TRP A 236 14.52 -8.64 25.68
CA TRP A 236 15.97 -8.70 25.89
C TRP A 236 16.73 -9.38 24.74
N ARG A 237 16.17 -10.45 24.18
CA ARG A 237 16.75 -11.25 23.09
C ARG A 237 16.48 -10.67 21.70
N HIS A 238 15.40 -9.90 21.55
CA HIS A 238 14.92 -9.36 20.27
C HIS A 238 14.79 -7.83 20.35
N ARG A 239 15.82 -7.17 20.88
CA ARG A 239 15.85 -5.71 20.99
C ARG A 239 15.86 -5.08 19.62
N HIS A 240 15.07 -4.02 19.46
CA HIS A 240 15.17 -3.15 18.30
C HIS A 240 16.40 -2.24 18.43
N GLU A 241 16.88 -1.70 17.32
CA GLU A 241 17.99 -0.74 17.33
C GLU A 241 17.61 0.51 18.13
N GLU A 242 16.39 1.00 17.96
CA GLU A 242 15.82 2.07 18.77
C GLU A 242 15.01 1.55 19.95
N ILE A 243 15.42 1.90 21.17
CA ILE A 243 14.68 1.57 22.40
C ILE A 243 13.24 2.09 22.40
N TYR A 244 12.96 3.13 21.62
CA TYR A 244 11.61 3.67 21.45
C TYR A 244 10.64 2.63 20.87
N ASP A 245 11.09 1.81 19.92
CA ASP A 245 10.24 0.79 19.30
C ASP A 245 9.88 -0.30 20.30
N ASP A 246 10.83 -0.71 21.14
CA ASP A 246 10.58 -1.63 22.25
C ASP A 246 9.55 -1.04 23.24
N ILE A 247 9.71 0.22 23.64
CA ILE A 247 8.77 0.93 24.53
C ILE A 247 7.37 0.99 23.91
N LYS A 248 7.29 1.36 22.63
CA LYS A 248 6.02 1.47 21.90
C LYS A 248 5.33 0.12 21.81
N ILE A 249 6.03 -0.92 21.37
CA ILE A 249 5.45 -2.26 21.21
C ILE A 249 5.02 -2.82 22.58
N TRP A 250 5.85 -2.67 23.63
CA TRP A 250 5.53 -3.11 24.99
C TRP A 250 4.20 -2.51 25.49
N LEU A 251 4.05 -1.19 25.41
CA LEU A 251 2.88 -0.49 25.92
C LEU A 251 1.64 -0.74 25.06
N GLU A 252 1.78 -0.84 23.73
CA GLU A 252 0.67 -1.15 22.83
C GLU A 252 0.18 -2.61 22.98
N MET A 253 1.01 -3.51 23.50
CA MET A 253 0.62 -4.86 23.91
C MET A 253 -0.14 -4.88 25.25
N GLY A 254 -0.31 -3.73 25.91
CA GLY A 254 -0.96 -3.64 27.21
C GLY A 254 -0.12 -4.16 28.37
N LEU A 255 1.20 -4.25 28.20
CA LEU A 255 2.10 -4.72 29.25
C LEU A 255 2.38 -3.61 30.29
N PRO A 256 2.61 -3.96 31.57
CA PRO A 256 2.79 -2.98 32.64
C PRO A 256 4.07 -2.14 32.49
N LEU A 257 3.99 -0.86 32.88
CA LEU A 257 5.16 0.04 32.93
C LEU A 257 6.25 -0.45 33.91
N ASP A 258 5.87 -1.15 34.98
CA ASP A 258 6.82 -1.72 35.94
C ASP A 258 7.77 -2.72 35.26
N GLY A 259 7.24 -3.61 34.41
CA GLY A 259 8.03 -4.54 33.59
C GLY A 259 8.91 -3.83 32.56
N LEU A 260 8.42 -2.74 31.95
CA LEU A 260 9.22 -1.92 31.04
C LEU A 260 10.41 -1.29 31.76
N CYS A 261 10.23 -0.74 32.96
CA CYS A 261 11.33 -0.20 33.76
C CYS A 261 12.37 -1.28 34.11
N LYS A 262 11.95 -2.51 34.41
CA LYS A 262 12.87 -3.64 34.62
C LYS A 262 13.66 -3.98 33.35
N LEU A 263 13.01 -3.99 32.19
CA LEU A 263 13.66 -4.19 30.89
C LEU A 263 14.70 -3.08 30.63
N CYS A 264 14.32 -1.81 30.74
CA CYS A 264 15.21 -0.66 30.56
C CYS A 264 16.46 -0.74 31.45
N LYS A 265 16.31 -1.08 32.73
CA LYS A 265 17.44 -1.29 33.65
C LYS A 265 18.34 -2.44 33.25
N ARG A 266 17.77 -3.54 32.77
CA ARG A 266 18.54 -4.69 32.29
C ARG A 266 19.37 -4.34 31.04
N ILE A 267 18.84 -3.45 30.20
CA ILE A 267 19.50 -2.89 29.00
C ILE A 267 20.64 -1.96 29.35
N GLY A 268 20.53 -1.19 30.43
CA GLY A 268 21.63 -0.35 30.93
C GLY A 268 21.93 0.89 30.10
N ASN A 269 21.15 1.16 29.04
CA ASN A 269 21.39 2.26 28.08
C ASN A 269 20.28 3.34 28.09
N ILE A 270 19.44 3.41 29.12
CA ILE A 270 18.43 4.48 29.21
C ILE A 270 18.30 5.01 30.63
N SER A 271 18.45 6.32 30.78
CA SER A 271 18.24 7.07 32.01
C SER A 271 16.75 7.27 32.29
N ALA A 272 16.37 7.63 33.53
CA ALA A 272 14.99 7.98 33.82
C ALA A 272 14.52 9.18 32.99
N LYS A 273 15.41 10.16 32.77
CA LYS A 273 15.13 11.35 31.97
C LYS A 273 14.72 10.97 30.54
N GLU A 274 15.54 10.16 29.86
CA GLU A 274 15.27 9.72 28.49
C GLU A 274 13.97 8.89 28.41
N LEU A 275 13.73 7.99 29.36
CA LEU A 275 12.49 7.21 29.39
C LEU A 275 11.26 8.11 29.57
N ILE A 276 11.32 9.08 30.48
CA ILE A 276 10.25 10.08 30.69
C ILE A 276 10.01 10.86 29.39
N GLU A 277 11.08 11.36 28.77
CA GLU A 277 11.00 12.11 27.53
C GLU A 277 10.32 11.31 26.41
N LEU A 278 10.63 10.02 26.27
CA LEU A 278 10.01 9.12 25.28
C LEU A 278 8.53 8.82 25.60
N LEU A 279 8.16 8.67 26.87
CA LEU A 279 6.75 8.45 27.27
C LEU A 279 5.89 9.69 27.01
N ILE A 280 6.41 10.88 27.33
CA ILE A 280 5.74 12.16 27.06
C ILE A 280 5.73 12.45 25.55
N LEU A 281 6.81 12.16 24.82
CA LEU A 281 6.82 12.23 23.35
C LEU A 281 5.74 11.31 22.75
N GLY A 282 5.62 10.11 23.34
CA GLY A 282 4.61 9.08 23.11
C GLY A 282 3.17 9.51 23.35
N LYS A 283 2.95 10.65 24.03
CA LYS A 283 1.65 11.10 24.52
C LYS A 283 0.94 10.03 25.36
N VAL A 284 1.68 9.22 26.12
CA VAL A 284 1.13 8.10 26.89
C VAL A 284 0.18 8.58 28.00
N ASP A 285 0.37 9.80 28.50
CA ASP A 285 -0.50 10.51 29.45
C ASP A 285 -1.84 10.97 28.87
N ILE A 286 -2.01 10.95 27.53
CA ILE A 286 -3.24 11.41 26.88
C ILE A 286 -4.18 10.25 26.62
N LYS A 287 -5.33 10.26 27.31
CA LYS A 287 -6.38 9.23 27.21
C LYS A 287 -7.05 9.20 25.84
N ASN A 288 -7.49 10.36 25.36
CA ASN A 288 -8.24 10.48 24.11
C ASN A 288 -7.33 11.06 23.02
N LYS A 289 -6.63 10.18 22.29
CA LYS A 289 -5.80 10.55 21.14
C LYS A 289 -6.66 10.78 19.90
N THR A 290 -6.48 11.90 19.21
CA THR A 290 -7.15 12.21 17.94
C THR A 290 -6.66 11.28 16.82
N LYS A 291 -7.38 11.17 15.69
CA LYS A 291 -6.90 10.41 14.50
C LYS A 291 -5.54 10.92 13.98
N ARG A 292 -5.24 12.21 14.20
CA ARG A 292 -3.98 12.86 13.80
C ARG A 292 -2.83 12.55 14.75
N ASP A 293 -3.13 12.28 16.02
CA ASP A 293 -2.15 11.76 16.97
C ASP A 293 -1.68 10.34 16.60
N LYS A 294 -2.28 9.66 15.61
CA LYS A 294 -1.99 8.26 15.26
C LYS A 294 -1.16 8.09 13.98
N ASN A 295 -1.16 9.03 13.01
CA ASN A 295 -0.76 8.74 11.61
C ASN A 295 0.10 9.82 10.86
N CYS A 296 0.79 10.77 11.50
CA CYS A 296 1.55 11.80 10.75
C CYS A 296 3.06 11.49 10.61
N ILE A 297 3.54 11.41 9.37
CA ILE A 297 4.95 11.55 8.98
C ILE A 297 5.12 12.98 8.46
N ILE A 298 6.09 13.74 8.96
CA ILE A 298 6.45 15.05 8.40
C ILE A 298 7.93 14.99 8.04
N ASN A 299 8.23 15.10 6.74
CA ASN A 299 9.56 15.48 6.29
C ASN A 299 9.73 16.98 6.55
N ILE A 300 10.64 17.32 7.46
CA ILE A 300 11.10 18.69 7.61
C ILE A 300 12.39 18.77 6.80
N SER A 301 12.30 19.20 5.54
CA SER A 301 13.47 19.65 4.82
C SER A 301 13.89 21.00 5.42
N ASP A 302 14.94 20.99 6.24
CA ASP A 302 15.66 22.18 6.62
C ASP A 302 16.33 22.77 5.36
N PRO A 303 16.04 24.01 4.95
CA PRO A 303 16.65 24.62 3.76
C PRO A 303 18.18 24.74 3.85
N ASN A 304 18.78 24.55 5.03
CA ASN A 304 20.22 24.68 5.24
C ASN A 304 20.97 23.34 5.34
N VAL A 305 20.28 22.20 5.26
CA VAL A 305 20.92 20.88 5.28
C VAL A 305 21.13 20.40 3.85
N THR A 306 22.40 20.21 3.48
CA THR A 306 22.82 19.71 2.17
C THR A 306 22.20 18.35 1.87
N ALA A 307 21.16 18.32 1.04
CA ALA A 307 20.66 17.29 0.12
C ALA A 307 20.72 15.78 0.47
N ASN A 308 21.14 15.33 1.65
CA ASN A 308 21.27 13.89 1.97
C ASN A 308 20.93 13.52 3.42
N GLU A 309 20.40 14.43 4.23
CA GLU A 309 19.84 14.08 5.55
C GLU A 309 18.37 14.50 5.59
N ASP A 310 17.50 13.59 5.15
CA ASP A 310 16.08 13.67 5.43
C ASP A 310 15.88 13.63 6.96
N ILE A 311 15.68 14.79 7.59
CA ILE A 311 15.22 14.82 8.99
C ILE A 311 13.73 14.44 8.97
N CYS A 312 13.50 13.13 8.94
CA CYS A 312 12.21 12.51 9.18
C CYS A 312 11.88 12.67 10.66
N VAL A 313 11.13 13.72 11.04
CA VAL A 313 10.56 13.80 12.38
C VAL A 313 9.35 12.86 12.41
N LEU A 314 9.63 11.56 12.56
CA LEU A 314 8.63 10.55 12.87
C LEU A 314 7.91 10.97 14.17
N ARG A 315 6.62 11.28 14.11
CA ARG A 315 5.82 11.47 15.33
C ARG A 315 5.73 10.12 16.04
N LYS A 316 6.56 10.00 17.07
CA LYS A 316 6.62 8.91 18.03
C LYS A 316 5.37 8.89 18.93
N SER A 317 4.19 8.51 18.43
CA SER A 317 2.97 8.31 19.24
C SER A 317 2.78 6.84 19.64
N ILE A 318 2.35 6.60 20.89
CA ILE A 318 2.13 5.26 21.44
C ILE A 318 0.64 5.08 21.74
N ASN A 319 0.00 4.06 21.16
CA ASN A 319 -1.41 3.75 21.40
C ASN A 319 -1.66 3.03 22.73
N ALA A 320 -1.29 3.69 23.83
CA ALA A 320 -1.52 3.29 25.21
C ALA A 320 -1.94 4.50 26.07
N TYR A 321 -2.51 4.26 27.25
CA TYR A 321 -2.81 5.32 28.21
C TYR A 321 -2.35 4.92 29.61
N ILE A 322 -1.54 5.77 30.23
CA ILE A 322 -1.15 5.68 31.64
C ILE A 322 -1.26 7.09 32.21
N PRO A 323 -2.06 7.32 33.28
CA PRO A 323 -2.12 8.61 33.94
C PRO A 323 -0.72 9.13 34.34
N LEU A 324 -0.51 10.44 34.24
CA LEU A 324 0.78 11.06 34.56
C LEU A 324 1.27 10.71 35.97
N GLU A 325 0.37 10.73 36.95
CA GLU A 325 0.67 10.37 38.34
C GLU A 325 1.08 8.91 38.50
N ASP A 326 0.44 8.00 37.77
CA ASP A 326 0.81 6.57 37.77
C ASP A 326 2.19 6.38 37.13
N MET A 327 2.49 7.10 36.04
CA MET A 327 3.83 7.09 35.45
C MET A 327 4.88 7.62 36.43
N LYS A 328 4.62 8.75 37.09
CA LYS A 328 5.50 9.32 38.12
C LYS A 328 5.77 8.31 39.23
N ALA A 329 4.73 7.69 39.78
CA ALA A 329 4.85 6.71 40.85
C ALA A 329 5.71 5.50 40.45
N VAL A 330 5.48 4.93 39.27
CA VAL A 330 6.23 3.75 38.78
C VAL A 330 7.68 4.11 38.48
N ILE A 331 7.95 5.23 37.81
CA ILE A 331 9.32 5.62 37.47
C ILE A 331 10.10 5.98 38.74
N LYS A 332 9.51 6.72 39.70
CA LYS A 332 10.16 7.06 40.98
C LYS A 332 10.52 5.83 41.80
N LYS A 333 9.66 4.80 41.80
CA LYS A 333 9.95 3.50 42.43
C LYS A 333 11.19 2.84 41.81
N HIS A 334 11.38 2.94 40.50
CA HIS A 334 12.49 2.31 39.80
C HIS A 334 13.76 3.18 39.76
N PHE A 335 13.64 4.49 39.77
CA PHE A 335 14.76 5.44 39.69
C PHE A 335 14.74 6.40 40.88
N PRO A 336 14.88 5.90 42.12
CA PRO A 336 14.65 6.69 43.34
C PRO A 336 15.69 7.79 43.59
N LYS A 337 16.83 7.74 42.89
CA LYS A 337 17.92 8.73 43.00
C LYS A 337 17.82 9.84 41.94
N ASP A 338 16.93 9.68 40.97
CA ASP A 338 16.81 10.59 39.83
C ASP A 338 15.81 11.69 40.17
N LYS A 339 15.97 12.86 39.54
CA LYS A 339 15.08 14.01 39.70
C LYS A 339 13.81 13.85 38.86
N THR A 340 13.09 12.74 39.07
CA THR A 340 11.98 12.32 38.21
C THR A 340 10.90 13.38 38.10
N ASP A 341 10.58 14.06 39.21
CA ASP A 341 9.53 15.10 39.24
C ASP A 341 9.92 16.30 38.35
N GLU A 342 11.16 16.79 38.46
CA GLU A 342 11.71 17.84 37.58
C GLU A 342 11.72 17.41 36.10
N TYR A 343 12.13 16.16 35.79
CA TYR A 343 12.18 15.67 34.41
C TYR A 343 10.81 15.59 33.75
N PHE A 344 9.77 15.24 34.50
CA PHE A 344 8.39 15.25 34.00
C PHE A 344 7.93 16.68 33.72
N ASP A 345 8.16 17.59 34.66
CA ASP A 345 7.73 18.98 34.52
C ASP A 345 8.44 19.66 33.33
N ASP A 346 9.76 19.46 33.18
CA ASP A 346 10.56 19.93 32.05
C ASP A 346 10.07 19.34 30.71
N SER A 347 9.79 18.03 30.67
CA SER A 347 9.36 17.35 29.45
C SER A 347 7.97 17.80 28.98
N VAL A 348 7.07 18.08 29.92
CA VAL A 348 5.72 18.60 29.63
C VAL A 348 5.82 20.07 29.18
N ALA A 349 6.63 20.88 29.84
CA ALA A 349 6.80 22.30 29.51
C ALA A 349 7.54 22.52 28.16
N GLY A 350 8.64 21.79 27.91
CA GLY A 350 9.49 21.98 26.74
C GLY A 350 8.88 21.52 25.41
N LYS A 351 7.88 20.64 25.43
CA LYS A 351 7.24 20.11 24.21
C LYS A 351 6.00 20.88 23.77
N GLY A 352 5.48 21.82 24.58
CA GLY A 352 4.38 22.70 24.19
C GLY A 352 4.69 23.50 22.92
N GLN A 353 5.88 24.09 22.83
CA GLN A 353 6.34 24.87 21.67
C GLN A 353 6.54 23.99 20.42
N LEU A 354 7.11 22.79 20.60
CA LEU A 354 7.37 21.83 19.53
C LEU A 354 6.07 21.25 18.96
N PHE A 355 5.04 21.07 19.79
CA PHE A 355 3.70 20.70 19.34
C PHE A 355 2.96 21.85 18.65
N ASP A 356 3.18 23.11 19.03
CA ASP A 356 2.60 24.29 18.39
C ASP A 356 3.25 24.61 17.04
N ASP A 357 4.57 24.49 16.89
CA ASP A 357 5.27 24.64 15.61
C ASP A 357 4.85 23.55 14.60
N GLN A 358 4.64 22.34 15.10
CA GLN A 358 4.12 21.23 14.30
C GLN A 358 2.67 21.44 13.88
N LYS A 359 1.86 22.11 14.70
CA LYS A 359 0.47 22.50 14.39
C LYS A 359 0.41 23.50 13.22
N ASN A 360 1.42 24.36 13.09
CA ASN A 360 1.55 25.32 11.99
C ASN A 360 1.94 24.63 10.66
N VAL A 361 2.89 23.69 10.69
CA VAL A 361 3.25 22.87 9.51
C VAL A 361 2.10 21.93 9.10
N GLU A 362 1.40 21.35 10.07
CA GLU A 362 0.18 20.56 9.85
C GLU A 362 -0.94 21.39 9.22
N ALA A 363 -1.08 22.67 9.57
CA ALA A 363 -2.06 23.56 8.94
C ALA A 363 -1.74 23.82 7.45
N LEU A 364 -0.46 23.78 7.05
CA LEU A 364 -0.01 23.97 5.67
C LEU A 364 -0.19 22.71 4.80
N TYR A 365 0.13 21.53 5.32
CA TYR A 365 -0.18 20.26 4.65
C TYR A 365 -1.68 19.96 4.64
N ASP A 366 -2.40 20.28 5.73
CA ASP A 366 -3.85 20.29 5.74
C ASP A 366 -4.37 21.27 4.70
N PHE A 367 -3.77 22.45 4.51
CA PHE A 367 -4.15 23.36 3.45
C PHE A 367 -3.94 22.69 2.09
N ILE A 368 -2.78 22.16 1.74
CA ILE A 368 -2.52 21.49 0.44
C ILE A 368 -3.46 20.29 0.21
N GLN A 369 -3.65 19.43 1.22
CA GLN A 369 -4.59 18.29 1.15
C GLN A 369 -6.06 18.74 1.14
N ARG A 370 -6.40 19.83 1.83
CA ARG A 370 -7.73 20.47 1.77
C ARG A 370 -7.91 21.20 0.46
N THR A 371 -6.89 21.71 -0.21
CA THR A 371 -7.03 22.30 -1.54
C THR A 371 -7.27 21.19 -2.57
N THR A 372 -6.73 19.98 -2.35
CA THR A 372 -7.09 18.75 -3.09
C THR A 372 -8.38 18.05 -2.61
N LYS A 373 -8.90 18.35 -1.40
CA LYS A 373 -10.13 17.74 -0.82
C LYS A 373 -11.31 18.68 -0.63
N ASN A 374 -11.14 19.99 -0.82
CA ASN A 374 -12.16 21.01 -0.67
C ASN A 374 -12.34 21.73 -1.99
N VAL A 375 -12.89 21.00 -2.95
CA VAL A 375 -13.99 21.57 -3.71
C VAL A 375 -15.27 21.18 -2.97
N ARG A 376 -16.16 22.17 -2.81
CA ARG A 376 -17.45 22.00 -2.13
C ARG A 376 -18.23 20.87 -2.81
N LYS A 377 -19.20 20.28 -2.10
CA LYS A 377 -20.31 19.56 -2.72
C LYS A 377 -21.00 20.49 -3.73
N SER A 378 -20.51 20.52 -4.96
CA SER A 378 -21.32 20.91 -6.08
C SER A 378 -22.23 19.72 -6.41
N LYS A 379 -23.33 19.96 -7.12
CA LYS A 379 -24.12 18.86 -7.70
C LYS A 379 -23.40 18.18 -8.86
N ALA A 380 -22.13 18.53 -9.10
CA ALA A 380 -21.36 18.02 -10.19
C ALA A 380 -20.90 16.59 -9.91
N ASP A 381 -20.91 15.74 -10.94
CA ASP A 381 -20.46 14.35 -10.85
C ASP A 381 -18.94 14.24 -10.64
N ILE A 382 -18.18 15.26 -11.07
CA ILE A 382 -16.73 15.40 -10.92
C ILE A 382 -16.43 16.72 -10.21
N SER A 383 -15.85 16.62 -9.03
CA SER A 383 -15.54 17.78 -8.17
C SER A 383 -14.05 18.04 -8.01
N THR A 384 -13.18 17.10 -8.40
CA THR A 384 -11.72 17.26 -8.38
C THR A 384 -11.09 16.60 -9.60
N PRO A 385 -9.85 17.01 -10.00
CA PRO A 385 -9.16 16.41 -11.14
C PRO A 385 -8.97 14.88 -11.01
N ASP A 386 -8.80 14.38 -9.79
CA ASP A 386 -8.68 12.95 -9.53
C ASP A 386 -9.97 12.16 -9.80
N GLU A 387 -11.13 12.82 -9.88
CA GLU A 387 -12.42 12.19 -10.18
C GLU A 387 -12.74 12.11 -11.67
N LEU A 388 -11.83 12.56 -12.55
CA LEU A 388 -12.03 12.53 -14.01
C LEU A 388 -12.37 11.15 -14.57
N TYR A 389 -11.96 10.08 -13.89
CA TYR A 389 -12.33 8.71 -14.23
C TYR A 389 -13.85 8.46 -14.22
N LYS A 390 -14.65 9.34 -13.58
CA LYS A 390 -16.12 9.22 -13.52
C LYS A 390 -16.81 9.78 -14.76
N TRP A 391 -16.07 10.38 -15.71
CA TRP A 391 -16.64 10.98 -16.90
C TRP A 391 -17.33 9.95 -17.80
N LYS A 392 -18.60 10.21 -18.09
CA LYS A 392 -19.51 9.38 -18.90
C LYS A 392 -20.21 10.22 -19.99
N ASP A 393 -19.54 11.27 -20.47
CA ASP A 393 -20.05 12.21 -21.50
C ASP A 393 -21.15 13.16 -21.00
N SER A 394 -22.22 13.37 -21.78
CA SER A 394 -23.26 14.40 -21.58
C SER A 394 -23.97 14.35 -20.23
N ASP A 395 -23.84 13.24 -19.51
CA ASP A 395 -24.49 13.00 -18.23
C ASP A 395 -23.59 13.37 -17.05
N THR A 396 -22.33 13.73 -17.31
CA THR A 396 -21.34 14.06 -16.28
C THR A 396 -21.12 15.56 -16.22
N THR A 397 -21.42 16.14 -15.08
CA THR A 397 -21.14 17.55 -14.78
C THR A 397 -19.77 17.67 -14.09
N ILE A 398 -18.89 18.57 -14.57
CA ILE A 398 -17.62 18.90 -13.91
C ILE A 398 -17.74 20.24 -13.19
N ASP A 399 -17.22 20.33 -11.98
CA ASP A 399 -17.04 21.58 -11.26
C ASP A 399 -16.07 22.54 -11.99
N GLU A 400 -16.45 23.81 -12.12
CA GLU A 400 -15.70 24.81 -12.89
C GLU A 400 -14.25 24.98 -12.38
N ALA A 401 -14.02 24.93 -11.07
CA ALA A 401 -12.68 25.05 -10.50
C ALA A 401 -11.82 23.80 -10.81
N ALA A 402 -12.42 22.62 -10.75
CA ALA A 402 -11.73 21.39 -11.16
C ALA A 402 -11.40 21.42 -12.66
N LEU A 403 -12.31 21.91 -13.49
CA LEU A 403 -12.11 22.06 -14.94
C LEU A 403 -10.95 23.02 -15.25
N GLU A 404 -10.86 24.15 -14.57
CA GLU A 404 -9.74 25.09 -14.73
C GLU A 404 -8.37 24.45 -14.41
N GLU A 405 -8.29 23.68 -13.32
CA GLU A 405 -7.06 22.97 -12.94
C GLU A 405 -6.67 21.92 -13.97
N ILE A 406 -7.65 21.16 -14.48
CA ILE A 406 -7.44 20.15 -15.53
C ILE A 406 -6.91 20.82 -16.80
N ILE A 407 -7.56 21.89 -17.26
CA ILE A 407 -7.16 22.61 -18.48
C ILE A 407 -5.73 23.14 -18.33
N LYS A 408 -5.38 23.71 -17.17
CA LYS A 408 -4.02 24.24 -16.93
C LYS A 408 -2.97 23.15 -17.04
N MET A 409 -3.20 22.00 -16.40
CA MET A 409 -2.30 20.85 -16.49
C MET A 409 -2.18 20.32 -17.92
N MET A 410 -3.30 20.17 -18.63
CA MET A 410 -3.31 19.64 -20.01
C MET A 410 -2.62 20.57 -21.02
N LYS A 411 -2.71 21.89 -20.83
CA LYS A 411 -1.97 22.87 -21.65
C LYS A 411 -0.46 22.72 -21.52
N GLU A 412 0.05 22.41 -20.33
CA GLU A 412 1.49 22.20 -20.15
C GLU A 412 1.96 20.88 -20.80
N PHE A 413 1.15 19.82 -20.75
CA PHE A 413 1.43 18.60 -21.51
C PHE A 413 1.43 18.87 -23.01
N PHE A 414 0.42 19.55 -23.53
CA PHE A 414 0.35 19.94 -24.94
C PHE A 414 1.60 20.68 -25.42
N ARG A 415 2.06 21.70 -24.68
CA ARG A 415 3.28 22.45 -25.00
C ARG A 415 4.53 21.57 -25.01
N LEU A 416 4.66 20.67 -24.03
CA LEU A 416 5.79 19.75 -23.96
C LEU A 416 5.81 18.82 -25.18
N GLY A 417 4.66 18.33 -25.61
CA GLY A 417 4.61 17.46 -26.78
C GLY A 417 4.87 18.17 -28.10
N LEU A 418 4.38 19.41 -28.27
CA LEU A 418 4.77 20.25 -29.42
C LEU A 418 6.29 20.42 -29.45
N TYR A 419 6.89 20.77 -28.32
CA TYR A 419 8.34 20.93 -28.22
C TYR A 419 9.09 19.65 -28.62
N ILE A 420 8.61 18.46 -28.24
CA ILE A 420 9.26 17.19 -28.60
C ILE A 420 9.10 16.88 -30.09
N LEU A 421 7.88 17.03 -30.61
CA LEU A 421 7.59 16.80 -32.03
C LEU A 421 8.39 17.73 -32.94
N ASP A 422 8.59 18.99 -32.52
CA ASP A 422 9.34 20.00 -33.25
C ASP A 422 10.87 19.77 -33.17
N ASN A 423 11.40 19.22 -32.06
CA ASN A 423 12.85 19.00 -31.89
C ASN A 423 13.37 17.68 -32.45
N GLU A 424 12.53 16.64 -32.57
CA GLU A 424 12.94 15.33 -33.11
C GLU A 424 12.99 15.30 -34.66
N ASN A 425 12.82 16.45 -35.34
CA ASN A 425 12.81 16.55 -36.81
C ASN A 425 11.84 15.56 -37.49
N LEU A 426 10.73 15.22 -36.83
CA LEU A 426 9.67 14.37 -37.38
C LEU A 426 8.84 15.19 -38.36
N ILE A 427 9.39 15.46 -39.54
CA ILE A 427 8.80 16.37 -40.54
C ILE A 427 7.73 15.64 -41.36
N GLU A 428 7.93 14.36 -41.66
CA GLU A 428 7.01 13.56 -42.46
C GLU A 428 5.92 12.90 -41.59
N PRO A 429 4.65 12.89 -42.03
CA PRO A 429 3.54 12.26 -41.30
C PRO A 429 3.82 10.81 -40.89
N THR A 430 4.47 10.03 -41.76
CA THR A 430 4.83 8.63 -41.50
C THR A 430 5.84 8.45 -40.37
N ASP A 431 6.74 9.41 -40.17
CA ASP A 431 7.75 9.37 -39.11
C ASP A 431 7.13 9.72 -37.76
N LYS A 432 6.18 10.68 -37.74
CA LYS A 432 5.35 10.98 -36.57
C LYS A 432 4.50 9.79 -36.17
N GLU A 433 3.83 9.15 -37.13
CA GLU A 433 3.05 7.93 -36.88
C GLU A 433 3.93 6.82 -36.30
N TRP A 434 5.11 6.57 -36.89
CA TRP A 434 6.03 5.55 -36.39
C TRP A 434 6.53 5.89 -34.98
N TYR A 435 6.84 7.15 -34.71
CA TYR A 435 7.27 7.61 -33.39
C TYR A 435 6.17 7.41 -32.34
N VAL A 436 4.93 7.83 -32.63
CA VAL A 436 3.79 7.64 -31.72
C VAL A 436 3.45 6.16 -31.52
N VAL A 437 3.53 5.34 -32.57
CA VAL A 437 3.38 3.88 -32.49
C VAL A 437 4.52 3.24 -31.68
N SER A 438 5.74 3.75 -31.77
CA SER A 438 6.87 3.28 -30.96
C SER A 438 6.67 3.64 -29.48
N LEU A 439 6.15 4.84 -29.19
CA LEU A 439 5.78 5.25 -27.83
C LEU A 439 4.65 4.39 -27.27
N LEU A 440 3.61 4.07 -28.06
CA LEU A 440 2.53 3.17 -27.68
C LEU A 440 3.03 1.78 -27.26
N LYS A 441 4.08 1.26 -27.91
CA LYS A 441 4.71 -0.04 -27.55
C LYS A 441 5.49 0.00 -26.23
N HIS A 442 5.88 1.18 -25.76
CA HIS A 442 6.79 1.34 -24.61
C HIS A 442 6.15 2.03 -23.39
N ASN A 443 4.89 2.44 -23.48
CA ASN A 443 4.15 3.21 -22.46
C ASN A 443 2.88 2.47 -21.98
N PRO A 444 2.09 3.02 -21.01
CA PRO A 444 0.95 2.30 -20.43
C PRO A 444 -0.04 1.88 -21.52
N PRO A 445 -0.53 0.63 -21.51
CA PRO A 445 -1.40 0.15 -22.58
C PRO A 445 -2.76 0.90 -22.54
N LEU A 446 -3.28 1.28 -23.71
CA LEU A 446 -4.53 2.03 -23.85
C LEU A 446 -5.75 1.09 -23.98
N SER A 447 -6.96 1.64 -23.78
CA SER A 447 -8.18 0.96 -24.20
C SER A 447 -8.22 0.81 -25.73
N LEU A 448 -8.86 -0.24 -26.25
CA LEU A 448 -8.96 -0.47 -27.70
C LEU A 448 -9.57 0.73 -28.44
N TYR A 449 -10.62 1.33 -27.90
CA TYR A 449 -11.26 2.51 -28.50
C TYR A 449 -10.36 3.74 -28.46
N SER A 450 -9.64 3.97 -27.35
CA SER A 450 -8.67 5.07 -27.25
C SER A 450 -7.50 4.89 -28.22
N ALA A 451 -6.99 3.66 -28.36
CA ALA A 451 -5.92 3.36 -29.31
C ALA A 451 -6.39 3.60 -30.75
N LEU A 452 -7.58 3.11 -31.12
CA LEU A 452 -8.14 3.34 -32.46
C LEU A 452 -8.39 4.82 -32.74
N ASN A 453 -8.99 5.57 -31.80
CA ASN A 453 -9.25 6.99 -31.98
C ASN A 453 -7.95 7.80 -32.10
N LEU A 454 -6.94 7.50 -31.28
CA LEU A 454 -5.64 8.14 -31.37
C LEU A 454 -5.01 7.88 -32.74
N LEU A 455 -5.00 6.63 -33.20
CA LEU A 455 -4.45 6.24 -34.51
C LEU A 455 -5.19 6.91 -35.67
N LEU A 456 -6.52 7.09 -35.58
CA LEU A 456 -7.33 7.77 -36.60
C LEU A 456 -7.08 9.28 -36.68
N ASN A 457 -6.56 9.89 -35.61
CA ASN A 457 -6.30 11.33 -35.52
C ASN A 457 -4.80 11.67 -35.50
N LEU A 458 -3.92 10.74 -35.90
CA LEU A 458 -2.46 10.99 -35.89
C LEU A 458 -2.01 12.08 -36.86
N GLU A 459 -2.78 12.32 -37.93
CA GLU A 459 -2.51 13.42 -38.86
C GLU A 459 -2.78 14.80 -38.22
N ASP A 460 -3.51 14.84 -37.10
CA ASP A 460 -3.75 16.07 -36.34
C ASP A 460 -2.59 16.34 -35.36
N ASN A 461 -1.84 17.41 -35.65
CA ASN A 461 -0.71 17.82 -34.84
C ASN A 461 -1.10 18.13 -33.39
N ASP A 462 -2.31 18.61 -33.14
CA ASP A 462 -2.73 18.97 -31.79
C ASP A 462 -3.01 17.72 -30.94
N TYR A 463 -3.62 16.70 -31.53
CA TYR A 463 -3.82 15.39 -30.92
C TYR A 463 -2.49 14.69 -30.65
N CYS A 464 -1.61 14.66 -31.65
CA CYS A 464 -0.27 14.09 -31.48
C CYS A 464 0.53 14.80 -30.38
N ALA A 465 0.48 16.14 -30.33
CA ALA A 465 1.20 16.91 -29.33
C ALA A 465 0.71 16.67 -27.91
N LEU A 466 -0.60 16.69 -27.65
CA LEU A 466 -1.10 16.41 -26.30
C LEU A 466 -0.70 15.00 -25.86
N TYR A 467 -0.81 14.01 -26.74
CA TYR A 467 -0.46 12.63 -26.44
C TYR A 467 1.03 12.45 -26.11
N VAL A 468 1.92 12.92 -27.01
CA VAL A 468 3.37 12.84 -26.83
C VAL A 468 3.79 13.58 -25.55
N GLY A 469 3.21 14.74 -25.28
CA GLY A 469 3.52 15.52 -24.09
C GLY A 469 3.09 14.85 -22.78
N MET A 470 1.91 14.23 -22.76
CA MET A 470 1.43 13.46 -21.61
C MET A 470 2.36 12.27 -21.31
N LEU A 471 2.80 11.57 -22.35
CA LEU A 471 3.74 10.44 -22.20
C LEU A 471 5.15 10.90 -21.82
N ALA A 472 5.65 11.98 -22.41
CA ALA A 472 7.02 12.45 -22.18
C ALA A 472 7.23 13.05 -20.79
N ALA A 473 6.19 13.67 -20.20
CA ALA A 473 6.21 14.13 -18.81
C ALA A 473 6.44 12.99 -17.79
N ASN A 474 6.40 11.73 -18.24
CA ASN A 474 6.49 10.52 -17.43
C ASN A 474 7.89 9.83 -17.46
N ASN A 475 8.88 10.37 -18.18
CA ASN A 475 10.22 9.74 -18.30
C ASN A 475 11.07 9.76 -16.99
N GLY A 476 10.52 10.19 -15.85
CA GLY A 476 11.18 10.19 -14.53
C GLY A 476 10.67 9.16 -13.52
N GLY A 477 9.71 8.31 -13.89
CA GLY A 477 9.12 7.31 -12.98
C GLY A 477 7.62 7.15 -13.23
N GLN A 478 7.10 5.93 -13.05
CA GLN A 478 5.82 5.40 -13.55
C GLN A 478 4.49 6.09 -13.11
N ASN A 479 4.53 7.34 -12.66
CA ASN A 479 3.39 8.04 -12.06
C ASN A 479 2.94 9.24 -12.89
N MET A 480 2.39 8.99 -14.09
CA MET A 480 1.45 9.93 -14.70
C MET A 480 0.33 10.25 -13.70
N SER A 481 -0.08 11.51 -13.62
CA SER A 481 -1.18 11.92 -12.73
C SER A 481 -2.44 11.10 -13.04
N PRO A 482 -3.26 10.72 -12.04
CA PRO A 482 -4.52 10.01 -12.27
C PRO A 482 -5.41 10.69 -13.32
N ALA A 483 -5.42 12.02 -13.33
CA ALA A 483 -6.07 12.84 -14.34
C ALA A 483 -5.52 12.61 -15.75
N GLY A 484 -4.19 12.61 -15.94
CA GLY A 484 -3.58 12.29 -17.23
C GLY A 484 -3.93 10.88 -17.73
N LYS A 485 -3.92 9.89 -16.83
CA LYS A 485 -4.32 8.52 -17.18
C LYS A 485 -5.80 8.43 -17.58
N ALA A 486 -6.68 9.07 -16.81
CA ALA A 486 -8.11 9.10 -17.11
C ALA A 486 -8.40 9.71 -18.49
N VAL A 487 -7.67 10.77 -18.86
CA VAL A 487 -7.78 11.42 -20.17
C VAL A 487 -7.29 10.51 -21.30
N LEU A 488 -6.16 9.81 -21.14
CA LEU A 488 -5.68 8.85 -22.15
C LEU A 488 -6.61 7.65 -22.33
N MET A 489 -7.23 7.20 -21.24
CA MET A 489 -8.09 6.01 -21.24
C MET A 489 -9.52 6.30 -21.72
N ASN A 490 -9.89 7.57 -21.92
CA ASN A 490 -11.21 7.98 -22.37
C ASN A 490 -11.13 8.95 -23.56
N TRP A 491 -11.30 8.41 -24.78
CA TRP A 491 -11.16 9.18 -26.02
C TRP A 491 -12.13 10.38 -26.12
N LYS A 492 -13.34 10.29 -25.56
CA LYS A 492 -14.31 11.40 -25.62
C LYS A 492 -13.92 12.55 -24.70
N LEU A 493 -13.41 12.22 -23.52
CA LEU A 493 -12.82 13.21 -22.62
C LEU A 493 -11.57 13.84 -23.25
N TYR A 494 -10.76 13.03 -23.94
CA TYR A 494 -9.60 13.48 -24.69
C TYR A 494 -10.00 14.50 -25.78
N ASP A 495 -10.93 14.15 -26.66
CA ASP A 495 -11.45 15.03 -27.71
C ASP A 495 -12.01 16.34 -27.13
N HIS A 496 -12.76 16.25 -26.03
CA HIS A 496 -13.31 17.42 -25.35
C HIS A 496 -12.22 18.35 -24.83
N ILE A 497 -11.16 17.80 -24.22
CA ILE A 497 -10.02 18.58 -23.73
C ILE A 497 -9.25 19.22 -24.89
N ILE A 498 -9.05 18.50 -26.00
CA ILE A 498 -8.43 19.06 -27.21
C ILE A 498 -9.23 20.26 -27.71
N GLN A 499 -10.56 20.17 -27.78
CA GLN A 499 -11.42 21.29 -28.18
C GLN A 499 -11.28 22.49 -27.23
N LEU A 500 -11.21 22.26 -25.92
CA LEU A 500 -11.01 23.30 -24.92
C LEU A 500 -9.62 23.97 -25.03
N ILE A 501 -8.59 23.20 -25.38
CA ILE A 501 -7.23 23.71 -25.62
C ILE A 501 -7.20 24.51 -26.92
N GLY A 502 -7.72 23.95 -28.02
CA GLY A 502 -7.77 24.58 -29.34
C GLY A 502 -8.56 25.89 -29.35
N GLY A 503 -9.65 25.96 -28.59
CA GLY A 503 -10.41 27.19 -28.36
C GLY A 503 -9.63 28.30 -27.62
N CYS A 504 -8.55 27.97 -26.91
CA CYS A 504 -7.67 28.92 -26.22
C CYS A 504 -6.40 29.27 -27.02
N VAL A 505 -6.00 28.47 -28.00
CA VAL A 505 -4.79 28.68 -28.83
C VAL A 505 -5.11 29.55 -30.07
N GLY A 506 -6.40 29.76 -30.37
CA GLY A 506 -6.88 30.58 -31.48
C GLY A 506 -6.58 32.09 -31.42
N GLU A 507 -5.93 32.62 -30.38
CA GLU A 507 -5.66 34.07 -30.28
C GLU A 507 -4.24 34.52 -30.62
N LYS A 508 -3.25 33.65 -30.84
CA LYS A 508 -1.94 34.07 -31.37
C LYS A 508 -1.26 32.99 -32.23
N ARG A 509 -1.69 32.89 -33.49
CA ARG A 509 -0.78 32.56 -34.59
C ARG A 509 -0.25 33.89 -35.13
N TYR A 510 1.01 34.21 -34.81
CA TYR A 510 1.80 35.20 -35.54
C TYR A 510 2.84 34.46 -36.39
#